data_AF-A0A5M6IWF9-F1
#
_entry.id   AF-A0A5M6IWF9-F1
#
_cell.length_a   1.000
_cell.length_b   1.000
_cell.length_c   1.000
_cell.angle_alpha   90.00
_cell.angle_beta   90.00
_cell.angle_gamma   90.00
#
_symmetry.space_group_name_H-M   'P 1'
#
loop_
_entity.id
_entity.type
_entity.pdbx_description
1 polymer ?
#
loop_
_entity_poly.entity_id
_entity_poly.type
_entity_poly.pdbx_seq_one_letter_code
_entity_poly.pdbx_strand_id
1 'polypeptide(L)'
;MTWYFRRTRLTRVMVLAVATLAMARAAAAQPRLEELAGLWTTGPATACPAKSYVWSATGNDMTFRDQAGRVDAERVTGRRADGFTTETLASTTTPVGTQWDYRVVGPDSVQVRNLSNGRGFTLSRCPAGTGLQRWSGTWKRENAEITIRVVGNQLQAEGNASWIGRVPGAVHVGQFSERAVPRGSRVTFGRADECLVEARLEQARLVVQDNAGCGGLNVSFNGVYTRAGATSERPRAAPQAPHDGTGRWQFMAPDGGGGPKFGWIVSDADGSSEIAGPFFVCGEPPGSDDIFFGFTVAPDIPLGRRVTLRISTAARAVTLTTNVSESPNGHAFSVVLRPDAPLFSLFRDTGMLTVEVIALEPPQRFSLQTASEPFRRFARACNLGF
;
A
#
# COMPACT_ATOMS: atom_id res chain seq x y z
N MET A 1 24.62 -75.33 -35.17
CA MET A 1 25.85 -75.33 -34.34
C MET A 1 26.14 -73.91 -33.91
N THR A 2 26.22 -73.73 -32.61
CA THR A 2 26.18 -72.48 -31.85
C THR A 2 27.56 -71.83 -31.80
N TRP A 3 27.69 -70.53 -32.06
CA TRP A 3 28.85 -69.74 -31.63
C TRP A 3 28.43 -68.43 -30.97
N TYR A 4 28.88 -68.32 -29.73
CA TYR A 4 28.68 -67.27 -28.74
C TYR A 4 29.59 -66.07 -29.03
N PHE A 5 29.08 -64.83 -28.98
CA PHE A 5 29.90 -63.64 -28.78
C PHE A 5 29.55 -63.00 -27.44
N ARG A 6 30.53 -62.98 -26.53
CA ARG A 6 30.52 -62.31 -25.23
C ARG A 6 30.47 -60.78 -25.43
N ARG A 7 29.51 -60.09 -24.80
CA ARG A 7 29.62 -58.66 -24.50
C ARG A 7 30.12 -58.47 -23.07
N THR A 8 31.12 -57.60 -22.97
CA THR A 8 31.90 -57.21 -21.79
C THR A 8 31.07 -56.41 -20.78
N ARG A 9 31.27 -56.72 -19.48
CA ARG A 9 30.72 -56.00 -18.33
C ARG A 9 31.51 -54.71 -18.11
N LEU A 10 30.85 -53.56 -17.99
CA LEU A 10 31.39 -52.34 -17.36
C LEU A 10 30.23 -51.44 -16.91
N THR A 11 29.64 -51.72 -15.75
CA THR A 11 28.83 -50.73 -15.00
C THR A 11 28.64 -51.22 -13.57
N ARG A 12 29.58 -50.90 -12.66
CA ARG A 12 29.34 -51.06 -11.21
C ARG A 12 30.36 -50.33 -10.31
N VAL A 13 30.63 -49.05 -10.53
CA VAL A 13 31.28 -48.21 -9.49
C VAL A 13 30.83 -46.75 -9.64
N MET A 14 29.57 -46.41 -9.31
CA MET A 14 29.18 -45.01 -9.06
C MET A 14 27.79 -44.86 -8.41
N VAL A 15 27.46 -45.64 -7.37
CA VAL A 15 26.25 -45.40 -6.56
C VAL A 15 26.54 -45.64 -5.09
N LEU A 16 27.53 -44.93 -4.54
CA LEU A 16 27.80 -44.95 -3.09
C LEU A 16 28.63 -43.74 -2.66
N ALA A 17 28.24 -42.54 -3.09
CA ALA A 17 28.87 -41.29 -2.64
C ALA A 17 27.94 -40.04 -2.63
N VAL A 18 26.62 -40.21 -2.76
CA VAL A 18 25.66 -39.06 -2.80
C VAL A 18 24.61 -39.14 -1.68
N ALA A 19 24.64 -40.15 -0.80
CA ALA A 19 23.58 -40.36 0.20
C ALA A 19 23.85 -39.78 1.60
N THR A 20 24.92 -39.00 1.82
CA THR A 20 25.29 -38.50 3.17
C THR A 20 25.29 -36.99 3.34
N LEU A 21 24.78 -36.21 2.38
CA LEU A 21 24.76 -34.74 2.41
C LEU A 21 23.36 -34.18 2.11
N ALA A 22 22.34 -34.54 2.91
CA ALA A 22 21.04 -33.87 2.87
C ALA A 22 20.26 -33.97 4.19
N MET A 23 20.92 -33.83 5.34
CA MET A 23 20.25 -33.57 6.62
C MET A 23 21.02 -32.52 7.43
N ALA A 24 21.37 -31.40 6.79
CA ALA A 24 21.61 -30.17 7.54
C ALA A 24 20.23 -29.69 8.02
N ARG A 25 19.80 -30.19 9.19
CA ARG A 25 18.64 -29.69 9.92
C ARG A 25 18.90 -28.21 10.14
N ALA A 26 18.22 -27.34 9.38
CA ALA A 26 18.23 -25.92 9.66
C ALA A 26 17.81 -25.78 11.14
N ALA A 27 18.74 -25.35 11.99
CA ALA A 27 18.40 -24.99 13.35
C ALA A 27 17.37 -23.87 13.23
N ALA A 28 16.09 -24.20 13.43
CA ALA A 28 15.02 -23.21 13.41
C ALA A 28 15.40 -22.15 14.44
N ALA A 29 15.68 -20.93 13.97
CA ALA A 29 16.02 -19.83 14.84
C ALA A 29 14.90 -19.68 15.87
N GLN A 30 15.26 -19.68 17.16
CA GLN A 30 14.29 -19.45 18.22
C GLN A 30 13.60 -18.10 17.97
N PRO A 31 12.27 -18.01 18.10
CA PRO A 31 11.56 -16.76 17.89
C PRO A 31 12.08 -15.72 18.88
N ARG A 32 12.49 -14.56 18.36
CA ARG A 32 12.87 -13.42 19.22
C ARG A 32 11.58 -12.84 19.79
N LEU A 33 11.53 -12.58 21.09
CA LEU A 33 10.30 -12.07 21.73
C LEU A 33 9.89 -10.72 21.18
N GLU A 34 10.88 -9.94 20.77
CA GLU A 34 10.73 -8.64 20.15
C GLU A 34 9.95 -8.71 18.82
N GLU A 35 10.03 -9.83 18.10
CA GLU A 35 9.26 -10.06 16.86
C GLU A 35 7.76 -10.29 17.13
N LEU A 36 7.42 -10.69 18.35
CA LEU A 36 6.02 -10.87 18.80
C LEU A 36 5.40 -9.58 19.35
N ALA A 37 6.19 -8.52 19.55
CA ALA A 37 5.66 -7.23 19.97
C ALA A 37 4.61 -6.71 18.97
N GLY A 38 3.56 -6.07 19.49
CA GLY A 38 2.47 -5.53 18.66
C GLY A 38 1.11 -5.57 19.34
N LEU A 39 0.05 -5.35 18.56
CA LEU A 39 -1.32 -5.42 19.04
C LEU A 39 -1.90 -6.82 18.79
N TRP A 40 -2.49 -7.40 19.83
CA TRP A 40 -3.04 -8.75 19.83
C TRP A 40 -4.45 -8.77 20.43
N THR A 41 -5.23 -9.80 20.11
CA THR A 41 -6.50 -10.10 20.77
C THR A 41 -6.54 -11.56 21.18
N THR A 42 -7.28 -11.87 22.25
CA THR A 42 -7.67 -13.24 22.56
C THR A 42 -8.82 -13.67 21.65
N GLY A 43 -8.67 -14.75 20.90
CA GLY A 43 -9.66 -15.21 19.92
C GLY A 43 -9.38 -14.67 18.51
N PRO A 44 -10.38 -14.60 17.62
CA PRO A 44 -10.17 -14.20 16.22
C PRO A 44 -9.77 -12.72 16.11
N ALA A 45 -8.96 -12.39 15.10
CA ALA A 45 -8.48 -11.03 14.83
C ALA A 45 -9.60 -9.99 14.66
N THR A 46 -10.82 -10.41 14.30
CA THR A 46 -12.00 -9.54 14.24
C THR A 46 -12.44 -8.99 15.59
N ALA A 47 -11.98 -9.56 16.71
CA ALA A 47 -12.28 -9.10 18.06
C ALA A 47 -11.44 -7.88 18.50
N CYS A 48 -10.37 -7.54 17.77
CA CYS A 48 -9.45 -6.45 18.12
C CYS A 48 -10.10 -5.08 18.42
N PRO A 49 -11.18 -4.64 17.73
CA PRO A 49 -11.84 -3.38 18.08
C PRO A 49 -12.44 -3.39 19.50
N ALA A 50 -12.96 -4.54 19.95
CA ALA A 50 -13.63 -4.67 21.24
C ALA A 50 -12.69 -5.08 22.37
N LYS A 51 -11.64 -5.85 22.05
CA LYS A 51 -10.71 -6.39 23.01
C LYS A 51 -9.33 -6.51 22.37
N SER A 52 -8.40 -5.67 22.77
CA SER A 52 -7.02 -5.77 22.31
C SER A 52 -6.02 -5.46 23.42
N TYR A 53 -4.81 -5.96 23.22
CA TYR A 53 -3.71 -5.85 24.14
C TYR A 53 -2.46 -5.44 23.36
N VAL A 54 -1.70 -4.50 23.90
CA VAL A 54 -0.35 -4.21 23.42
C VAL A 54 0.60 -5.17 24.11
N TRP A 55 1.19 -6.08 23.33
CA TRP A 55 2.32 -6.90 23.73
C TRP A 55 3.60 -6.10 23.52
N SER A 56 4.39 -5.95 24.57
CA SER A 56 5.80 -5.52 24.49
C SER A 56 6.72 -6.49 25.24
N ALA A 57 7.99 -6.54 24.83
CA ALA A 57 9.01 -7.36 25.47
C ALA A 57 10.33 -6.59 25.58
N THR A 58 11.08 -6.84 26.65
CA THR A 58 12.42 -6.30 26.87
C THR A 58 13.27 -7.37 27.56
N GLY A 59 14.21 -7.95 26.82
CA GLY A 59 14.98 -9.10 27.31
C GLY A 59 14.08 -10.33 27.53
N ASN A 60 13.95 -10.77 28.79
CA ASN A 60 13.07 -11.88 29.16
C ASN A 60 11.74 -11.43 29.79
N ASP A 61 11.54 -10.13 29.99
CA ASP A 61 10.32 -9.61 30.57
C ASP A 61 9.36 -9.18 29.46
N MET A 62 8.09 -9.49 29.64
CA MET A 62 7.02 -9.14 28.71
C MET A 62 5.83 -8.54 29.43
N THR A 63 5.09 -7.70 28.72
CA THR A 63 3.89 -7.05 29.26
C THR A 63 2.77 -7.02 28.24
N PHE A 64 1.55 -7.25 28.72
CA PHE A 64 0.30 -7.13 27.98
C PHE A 64 -0.50 -5.98 28.57
N ARG A 65 -0.70 -4.91 27.82
CA ARG A 65 -1.51 -3.77 28.25
C ARG A 65 -2.85 -3.77 27.53
N ASP A 66 -3.95 -3.86 28.27
CA ASP A 66 -5.29 -3.83 27.68
C ASP A 66 -5.78 -2.41 27.32
N GLN A 67 -6.95 -2.31 26.70
CA GLN A 67 -7.56 -1.03 26.32
C GLN A 67 -7.94 -0.14 27.52
N ALA A 68 -8.12 -0.72 28.71
CA ALA A 68 -8.36 0.03 29.95
C ALA A 68 -7.04 0.47 30.63
N GLY A 69 -5.89 0.16 30.03
CA GLY A 69 -4.57 0.50 30.54
C GLY A 69 -4.04 -0.44 31.63
N ARG A 70 -4.77 -1.51 31.97
CA ARG A 70 -4.30 -2.54 32.92
C ARG A 70 -3.17 -3.31 32.27
N VAL A 71 -2.17 -3.66 33.07
CA VAL A 71 -0.95 -4.34 32.61
C VAL A 71 -0.83 -5.68 33.31
N ASP A 72 -0.66 -6.74 32.52
CA ASP A 72 -0.20 -8.05 32.96
C ASP A 72 1.28 -8.16 32.58
N ALA A 73 2.14 -8.49 33.53
CA ALA A 73 3.58 -8.63 33.35
C ALA A 73 4.00 -10.09 33.60
N GLU A 74 4.83 -10.62 32.72
CA GLU A 74 5.32 -11.99 32.79
C GLU A 74 6.83 -12.05 32.49
N ARG A 75 7.50 -13.10 32.95
CA ARG A 75 8.91 -13.39 32.67
C ARG A 75 9.07 -14.71 31.97
N VAL A 76 9.88 -14.74 30.92
CA VAL A 76 10.22 -15.96 30.18
C VAL A 76 11.14 -16.84 31.03
N THR A 77 10.70 -18.08 31.26
CA THR A 77 11.40 -19.09 32.07
C THR A 77 12.06 -20.19 31.23
N GLY A 78 11.64 -20.36 29.97
CA GLY A 78 12.19 -21.35 29.06
C GLY A 78 11.89 -21.03 27.59
N ARG A 79 12.77 -21.41 26.67
CA ARG A 79 12.62 -21.17 25.22
C ARG A 79 12.71 -22.47 24.45
N ARG A 80 11.93 -22.56 23.36
CA ARG A 80 11.87 -23.69 22.44
C ARG A 80 11.86 -23.18 21.00
N ALA A 81 12.05 -24.08 20.04
CA ALA A 81 12.04 -23.72 18.62
C ALA A 81 10.69 -23.15 18.16
N ASP A 82 9.59 -23.59 18.76
CA ASP A 82 8.22 -23.21 18.41
C ASP A 82 7.54 -22.34 19.48
N GLY A 83 8.27 -21.80 20.45
CA GLY A 83 7.64 -21.12 21.56
C GLY A 83 8.51 -20.86 22.78
N PHE A 84 7.87 -20.58 23.91
CA PHE A 84 8.51 -20.31 25.20
C PHE A 84 7.51 -20.51 26.34
N THR A 85 8.04 -20.68 27.56
CA THR A 85 7.25 -20.69 28.78
C THR A 85 7.49 -19.41 29.56
N THR A 86 6.47 -18.96 30.27
CA THR A 86 6.55 -17.76 31.12
C THR A 86 5.99 -18.02 32.50
N GLU A 87 6.24 -17.08 33.41
CA GLU A 87 5.64 -17.00 34.73
C GLU A 87 5.07 -15.60 34.95
N THR A 88 3.86 -15.52 35.51
CA THR A 88 3.19 -14.25 35.81
C THR A 88 3.91 -13.53 36.96
N LEU A 89 4.44 -12.33 36.70
CA LEU A 89 5.05 -11.47 37.71
C LEU A 89 4.02 -10.55 38.39
N ALA A 90 3.09 -10.01 37.61
CA ALA A 90 2.02 -9.13 38.10
C ALA A 90 0.80 -9.20 37.17
N SER A 91 -0.39 -9.32 37.73
CA SER A 91 -1.65 -9.30 36.98
C SER A 91 -2.80 -8.94 37.93
N THR A 92 -3.86 -8.34 37.40
CA THR A 92 -5.09 -8.08 38.16
C THR A 92 -6.08 -9.23 38.15
N THR A 93 -5.89 -10.20 37.25
CA THR A 93 -6.84 -11.31 37.00
C THR A 93 -6.18 -12.68 37.12
N THR A 94 -4.85 -12.75 37.09
CA THR A 94 -4.08 -14.00 37.14
C THR A 94 -3.20 -14.03 38.40
N PRO A 95 -3.19 -15.12 39.18
CA PRO A 95 -2.27 -15.24 40.32
C PRO A 95 -0.80 -15.14 39.90
N VAL A 96 0.01 -14.43 40.69
CA VAL A 96 1.48 -14.41 40.55
C VAL A 96 2.04 -15.84 40.64
N GLY A 97 3.04 -16.15 39.84
CA GLY A 97 3.62 -17.49 39.74
C GLY A 97 2.88 -18.44 38.78
N THR A 98 1.76 -18.03 38.20
CA THR A 98 1.07 -18.82 37.17
C THR A 98 1.99 -19.03 35.97
N GLN A 99 2.21 -20.29 35.60
CA GLN A 99 3.04 -20.66 34.47
C GLN A 99 2.22 -20.83 33.19
N TRP A 100 2.75 -20.29 32.09
CA TRP A 100 2.12 -20.33 30.78
C TRP A 100 3.05 -20.94 29.75
N ASP A 101 2.47 -21.63 28.78
CA ASP A 101 3.12 -22.12 27.57
C ASP A 101 2.61 -21.35 26.36
N TYR A 102 3.51 -20.67 25.66
CA TYR A 102 3.25 -19.94 24.42
C TYR A 102 3.85 -20.70 23.24
N ARG A 103 3.01 -21.10 22.30
CA ARG A 103 3.40 -21.78 21.07
C ARG A 103 3.09 -20.92 19.85
N VAL A 104 4.12 -20.50 19.12
CA VAL A 104 3.99 -19.73 17.88
C VAL A 104 3.57 -20.69 16.77
N VAL A 105 2.31 -20.62 16.37
CA VAL A 105 1.75 -21.50 15.31
C VAL A 105 1.78 -20.85 13.93
N GLY A 106 1.97 -19.52 13.86
CA GLY A 106 2.13 -18.75 12.64
C GLY A 106 2.56 -17.31 12.94
N PRO A 107 2.81 -16.48 11.92
CA PRO A 107 3.27 -15.10 12.10
C PRO A 107 2.26 -14.22 12.89
N ASP A 108 0.98 -14.55 12.77
CA ASP A 108 -0.14 -13.81 13.35
C ASP A 108 -0.92 -14.61 14.40
N SER A 109 -0.37 -15.72 14.90
CA SER A 109 -1.09 -16.62 15.78
C SER A 109 -0.19 -17.31 16.79
N VAL A 110 -0.54 -17.18 18.06
CA VAL A 110 0.14 -17.81 19.20
C VAL A 110 -0.88 -18.56 20.03
N GLN A 111 -0.69 -19.86 20.24
CA GLN A 111 -1.47 -20.63 21.20
C GLN A 111 -0.89 -20.44 22.59
N VAL A 112 -1.75 -20.18 23.57
CA VAL A 112 -1.37 -19.97 24.97
C VAL A 112 -2.07 -21.00 25.83
N ARG A 113 -1.33 -21.66 26.72
CA ARG A 113 -1.88 -22.68 27.63
C ARG A 113 -1.38 -22.45 29.05
N ASN A 114 -2.30 -22.43 30.01
CA ASN A 114 -1.98 -22.43 31.43
C ASN A 114 -1.48 -23.82 31.84
N LEU A 115 -0.26 -23.90 32.37
CA LEU A 115 0.36 -25.18 32.72
C LEU A 115 -0.21 -25.81 33.99
N SER A 116 -0.84 -25.02 34.87
CA SER A 116 -1.38 -25.49 36.14
C SER A 116 -2.76 -26.16 35.99
N ASN A 117 -3.60 -25.66 35.08
CA ASN A 117 -4.98 -26.17 34.88
C ASN A 117 -5.27 -26.67 33.47
N GLY A 118 -4.32 -26.56 32.54
CA GLY A 118 -4.44 -27.04 31.18
C GLY A 118 -5.33 -26.23 30.24
N ARG A 119 -6.02 -25.19 30.72
CA ARG A 119 -6.86 -24.30 29.88
C ARG A 119 -5.98 -23.52 28.90
N GLY A 120 -6.50 -23.27 27.71
CA GLY A 120 -5.79 -22.50 26.69
C GLY A 120 -6.68 -21.61 25.87
N PHE A 121 -6.05 -20.70 25.14
CA PHE A 121 -6.66 -19.78 24.20
C PHE A 121 -5.67 -19.46 23.08
N THR A 122 -6.15 -18.79 22.04
CA THR A 122 -5.31 -18.29 20.95
C THR A 122 -5.20 -16.78 21.04
N LEU A 123 -3.99 -16.26 20.91
CA LEU A 123 -3.72 -14.88 20.59
C LEU A 123 -3.63 -14.75 19.07
N SER A 124 -4.45 -13.87 18.49
CA SER A 124 -4.34 -13.49 17.08
C SER A 124 -3.79 -12.08 16.98
N ARG A 125 -2.81 -11.89 16.09
CA ARG A 125 -2.24 -10.56 15.84
C ARG A 125 -3.35 -9.73 15.22
N CYS A 126 -3.55 -8.54 15.77
CA CYS A 126 -4.49 -7.62 15.17
C CYS A 126 -3.90 -7.12 13.84
N PRO A 127 -4.73 -6.91 12.81
CA PRO A 127 -4.27 -6.36 11.54
C PRO A 127 -3.47 -5.08 11.80
N ALA A 128 -2.31 -4.94 11.14
CA ALA A 128 -1.46 -3.77 11.27
C ALA A 128 -2.32 -2.49 11.15
N GLY A 129 -2.28 -1.62 12.17
CA GLY A 129 -3.14 -0.44 12.24
C GLY A 129 -4.51 -0.66 12.88
N THR A 130 -4.59 -1.38 14.01
CA THR A 130 -5.79 -1.48 14.84
C THR A 130 -5.65 -0.63 16.11
N GLY A 131 -6.75 -0.02 16.59
CA GLY A 131 -6.75 0.92 17.72
C GLY A 131 -6.23 2.32 17.39
N LEU A 132 -6.10 3.23 18.37
CA LEU A 132 -5.73 4.66 18.16
C LEU A 132 -4.40 4.86 17.40
N GLN A 133 -3.46 3.93 17.56
CA GLN A 133 -2.12 4.01 16.96
C GLN A 133 -2.14 3.97 15.42
N ARG A 134 -3.23 3.48 14.81
CA ARG A 134 -3.39 3.56 13.35
C ARG A 134 -3.43 5.00 12.84
N TRP A 135 -3.88 5.93 13.68
CA TRP A 135 -4.00 7.33 13.33
C TRP A 135 -2.69 8.08 13.53
N SER A 136 -1.89 7.69 14.53
CA SER A 136 -0.71 8.46 14.94
C SER A 136 0.38 8.49 13.90
N GLY A 137 0.92 9.66 13.62
CA GLY A 137 1.99 9.95 12.68
C GLY A 137 1.74 11.29 11.98
N THR A 138 2.71 11.73 11.19
CA THR A 138 2.57 12.91 10.35
C THR A 138 1.98 12.50 9.01
N TRP A 139 0.98 13.22 8.53
CA TRP A 139 0.25 12.96 7.30
C TRP A 139 0.44 14.14 6.36
N LYS A 140 0.90 13.91 5.13
CA LYS A 140 1.26 14.95 4.17
C LYS A 140 0.40 14.91 2.91
N ARG A 141 0.14 16.10 2.40
CA ARG A 141 -0.36 16.43 1.08
C ARG A 141 0.45 17.65 0.59
N GLU A 142 0.49 17.88 -0.72
CA GLU A 142 1.34 18.90 -1.37
C GLU A 142 1.48 20.22 -0.58
N ASN A 143 0.36 20.83 -0.18
CA ASN A 143 0.36 22.12 0.53
C ASN A 143 -0.21 22.03 1.96
N ALA A 144 -0.27 20.83 2.56
CA ALA A 144 -0.83 20.64 3.90
C ALA A 144 -0.22 19.45 4.63
N GLU A 145 -0.07 19.58 5.95
CA GLU A 145 0.42 18.54 6.85
C GLU A 145 -0.48 18.44 8.08
N ILE A 146 -0.75 17.21 8.54
CA ILE A 146 -1.47 16.94 9.79
C ILE A 146 -0.67 15.95 10.62
N THR A 147 -0.22 16.35 11.80
CA THR A 147 0.41 15.44 12.77
C THR A 147 -0.61 14.96 13.78
N ILE A 148 -0.80 13.64 13.86
CA ILE A 148 -1.69 13.00 14.83
C ILE A 148 -0.85 12.25 15.87
N ARG A 149 -1.16 12.42 17.16
CA ARG A 149 -0.53 11.70 18.27
C ARG A 149 -1.61 11.04 19.12
N VAL A 150 -1.29 9.90 19.72
CA VAL A 150 -2.16 9.30 20.75
C VAL A 150 -1.85 9.96 22.09
N VAL A 151 -2.87 10.49 22.76
CA VAL A 151 -2.77 11.08 24.11
C VAL A 151 -3.84 10.43 24.98
N GLY A 152 -3.44 9.51 25.86
CA GLY A 152 -4.38 8.69 26.62
C GLY A 152 -5.28 7.85 25.71
N ASN A 153 -6.59 8.05 25.81
CA ASN A 153 -7.60 7.40 24.96
C ASN A 153 -8.10 8.30 23.81
N GLN A 154 -7.39 9.39 23.50
CA GLN A 154 -7.75 10.36 22.47
C GLN A 154 -6.65 10.49 21.41
N LEU A 155 -7.00 11.11 20.29
CA LEU A 155 -6.07 11.62 19.30
C LEU A 155 -5.91 13.12 19.52
N GLN A 156 -4.67 13.60 19.56
CA GLN A 156 -4.33 15.01 19.38
C GLN A 156 -3.92 15.18 17.92
N ALA A 157 -4.55 16.09 17.19
CA ALA A 157 -4.17 16.44 15.82
C ALA A 157 -3.75 17.90 15.75
N GLU A 158 -2.67 18.16 15.02
CA GLU A 158 -2.14 19.48 14.70
C GLU A 158 -2.02 19.59 13.19
N GLY A 159 -2.74 20.52 12.57
CA GLY A 159 -2.74 20.74 11.12
C GLY A 159 -2.10 22.06 10.74
N ASN A 160 -1.36 22.05 9.64
CA ASN A 160 -0.86 23.24 8.96
C ASN A 160 -1.15 23.14 7.46
N ALA A 161 -1.70 24.18 6.86
CA ALA A 161 -1.95 24.27 5.42
C ALA A 161 -1.57 25.65 4.89
N SER A 162 -1.17 25.70 3.62
CA SER A 162 -0.83 26.94 2.94
C SER A 162 -1.43 27.00 1.54
N TRP A 163 -1.69 28.20 1.08
CA TRP A 163 -2.04 28.50 -0.30
C TRP A 163 -1.17 29.64 -0.79
N ILE A 164 -0.58 29.47 -1.98
CA ILE A 164 0.27 30.47 -2.62
C ILE A 164 -0.41 30.90 -3.92
N GLY A 165 -0.79 32.17 -3.98
CA GLY A 165 -1.39 32.80 -5.14
C GLY A 165 -0.37 33.15 -6.24
N ARG A 166 -0.89 33.57 -7.40
CA ARG A 166 -0.05 33.87 -8.58
C ARG A 166 0.74 35.18 -8.47
N VAL A 167 0.32 36.09 -7.60
CA VAL A 167 1.00 37.37 -7.40
C VAL A 167 1.97 37.27 -6.21
N PRO A 168 3.15 37.89 -6.27
CA PRO A 168 4.07 37.93 -5.14
C PRO A 168 3.37 38.45 -3.88
N GLY A 169 3.55 37.74 -2.76
CA GLY A 169 2.98 38.11 -1.46
C GLY A 169 1.57 37.60 -1.18
N ALA A 170 0.86 36.99 -2.15
CA ALA A 170 -0.43 36.35 -1.90
C ALA A 170 -0.25 34.97 -1.25
N VAL A 171 0.08 34.94 0.05
CA VAL A 171 0.23 33.69 0.82
C VAL A 171 -0.81 33.66 1.92
N HIS A 172 -1.66 32.64 1.92
CA HIS A 172 -2.63 32.40 2.98
C HIS A 172 -2.27 31.12 3.72
N VAL A 173 -2.48 31.10 5.04
CA VAL A 173 -2.16 29.96 5.90
C VAL A 173 -3.37 29.55 6.74
N GLY A 174 -3.39 28.30 7.19
CA GLY A 174 -4.42 27.74 8.06
C GLY A 174 -3.82 26.75 9.03
N GLN A 175 -4.35 26.73 10.25
CA GLN A 175 -3.84 25.92 11.35
C GLN A 175 -4.98 25.45 12.24
N PHE A 176 -4.84 24.25 12.81
CA PHE A 176 -5.71 23.77 13.88
C PHE A 176 -4.94 22.90 14.87
N SER A 177 -5.41 22.84 16.12
CA SER A 177 -4.86 21.95 17.15
C SER A 177 -5.99 21.45 18.05
N GLU A 178 -6.37 20.19 17.90
CA GLU A 178 -7.62 19.67 18.45
C GLU A 178 -7.48 18.24 18.99
N ARG A 179 -8.32 17.90 19.97
CA ARG A 179 -8.39 16.54 20.54
C ARG A 179 -9.73 15.88 20.24
N ALA A 180 -9.70 14.60 19.92
CA ALA A 180 -10.90 13.84 19.65
C ALA A 180 -10.76 12.33 19.92
N VAL A 181 -11.88 11.69 20.27
CA VAL A 181 -11.98 10.23 20.36
C VAL A 181 -12.49 9.71 19.01
N PRO A 182 -11.73 8.86 18.30
CA PRO A 182 -12.20 8.27 17.05
C PRO A 182 -13.33 7.27 17.31
N ARG A 183 -14.31 7.25 16.40
CA ARG A 183 -15.37 6.24 16.31
C ARG A 183 -15.07 5.32 15.13
N GLY A 184 -14.39 4.21 15.41
CA GLY A 184 -13.93 3.27 14.39
C GLY A 184 -12.86 3.89 13.48
N SER A 185 -13.16 4.01 12.19
CA SER A 185 -12.27 4.62 11.18
C SER A 185 -12.54 6.10 10.94
N ARG A 186 -13.37 6.76 11.76
CA ARG A 186 -13.70 8.19 11.66
C ARG A 186 -13.35 8.94 12.93
N VAL A 187 -12.95 10.19 12.81
CA VAL A 187 -12.74 11.12 13.92
C VAL A 187 -13.11 12.53 13.47
N THR A 188 -13.67 13.31 14.38
CA THR A 188 -14.04 14.70 14.13
C THR A 188 -13.28 15.57 15.13
N PHE A 189 -12.47 16.48 14.61
CA PHE A 189 -11.69 17.46 15.38
C PHE A 189 -12.38 18.82 15.30
N GLY A 190 -12.43 19.54 16.44
CA GLY A 190 -13.03 20.87 16.53
C GLY A 190 -14.56 20.88 16.50
N ARG A 191 -15.16 22.00 16.09
CA ARG A 191 -16.61 22.28 16.16
C ARG A 191 -17.12 22.93 14.88
N ALA A 192 -18.41 22.71 14.57
CA ALA A 192 -19.01 23.10 13.29
C ALA A 192 -19.08 24.62 13.06
N ASP A 193 -19.14 25.40 14.13
CA ASP A 193 -19.19 26.87 14.15
C ASP A 193 -17.81 27.54 14.14
N GLU A 194 -16.73 26.76 14.26
CA GLU A 194 -15.35 27.23 14.24
C GLU A 194 -14.56 26.48 13.15
N CYS A 195 -13.41 25.91 13.49
CA CYS A 195 -12.70 24.95 12.65
C CYS A 195 -13.24 23.54 12.91
N LEU A 196 -13.82 22.91 11.90
CA LEU A 196 -14.25 21.51 11.91
C LEU A 196 -13.43 20.71 10.91
N VAL A 197 -12.81 19.63 11.37
CA VAL A 197 -12.08 18.69 10.51
C VAL A 197 -12.58 17.27 10.75
N GLU A 198 -13.19 16.68 9.75
CA GLU A 198 -13.56 15.28 9.73
C GLU A 198 -12.47 14.46 9.04
N ALA A 199 -11.89 13.50 9.75
CA ALA A 199 -10.89 12.61 9.20
C ALA A 199 -11.38 11.16 9.20
N ARG A 200 -11.15 10.47 8.09
CA ARG A 200 -11.44 9.06 7.91
C ARG A 200 -10.18 8.32 7.50
N LEU A 201 -9.85 7.27 8.24
CA LEU A 201 -8.67 6.47 7.95
C LEU A 201 -9.02 5.24 7.12
N GLU A 202 -8.65 5.29 5.85
CA GLU A 202 -8.82 4.21 4.88
C GLU A 202 -7.49 3.54 4.60
N GLN A 203 -7.33 2.27 5.01
CA GLN A 203 -6.08 1.54 4.86
C GLN A 203 -4.90 2.34 5.47
N ALA A 204 -3.98 2.83 4.63
CA ALA A 204 -2.81 3.65 4.99
C ALA A 204 -2.93 5.11 4.52
N ARG A 205 -4.15 5.61 4.30
CA ARG A 205 -4.44 6.98 3.84
C ARG A 205 -5.42 7.67 4.76
N LEU A 206 -5.15 8.94 5.05
CA LEU A 206 -6.05 9.80 5.81
C LEU A 206 -6.86 10.65 4.83
N VAL A 207 -8.16 10.42 4.76
CA VAL A 207 -9.10 11.23 3.96
C VAL A 207 -9.70 12.28 4.89
N VAL A 208 -9.53 13.55 4.54
CA VAL A 208 -9.88 14.68 5.39
C VAL A 208 -10.90 15.56 4.68
N GLN A 209 -11.89 16.02 5.42
CA GLN A 209 -12.83 17.06 5.04
C GLN A 209 -12.84 18.17 6.08
N ASP A 210 -12.87 19.43 5.66
CA ASP A 210 -13.01 20.59 6.55
C ASP A 210 -14.18 21.49 6.15
N ASN A 211 -14.69 22.25 7.12
CA ASN A 211 -15.75 23.25 6.90
C ASN A 211 -15.22 24.58 6.34
N ALA A 212 -13.97 24.62 5.87
CA ALA A 212 -13.23 25.82 5.47
C ALA A 212 -13.04 26.88 6.59
N GLY A 213 -13.34 26.54 7.85
CA GLY A 213 -13.13 27.42 9.01
C GLY A 213 -11.72 27.34 9.61
N CYS A 214 -10.88 26.43 9.12
CA CYS A 214 -9.56 26.13 9.68
C CYS A 214 -8.41 26.97 9.09
N GLY A 215 -8.71 27.97 8.27
CA GLY A 215 -7.70 28.82 7.63
C GLY A 215 -8.26 30.05 6.94
N GLY A 216 -7.34 30.86 6.39
CA GLY A 216 -7.70 32.01 5.57
C GLY A 216 -8.32 31.65 4.22
N LEU A 217 -8.68 32.67 3.43
CA LEU A 217 -9.25 32.52 2.10
C LEU A 217 -8.45 31.50 1.25
N ASN A 218 -9.11 30.58 0.53
CA ASN A 218 -8.47 29.55 -0.30
C ASN A 218 -7.60 28.51 0.43
N VAL A 219 -7.54 28.51 1.76
CA VAL A 219 -6.87 27.46 2.53
C VAL A 219 -7.90 26.41 2.93
N SER A 220 -7.59 25.14 2.67
CA SER A 220 -8.46 24.03 3.06
C SER A 220 -7.63 22.78 3.36
N PHE A 221 -8.09 22.03 4.36
CA PHE A 221 -7.54 20.72 4.72
C PHE A 221 -8.15 19.55 3.93
N ASN A 222 -9.21 19.79 3.15
CA ASN A 222 -9.86 18.80 2.29
C ASN A 222 -8.84 18.04 1.42
N GLY A 223 -8.77 16.71 1.54
CA GLY A 223 -7.91 15.92 0.64
C GLY A 223 -7.52 14.55 1.18
N VAL A 224 -6.63 13.89 0.45
CA VAL A 224 -6.05 12.59 0.83
C VAL A 224 -4.59 12.79 1.20
N TYR A 225 -4.22 12.31 2.39
CA TYR A 225 -2.88 12.44 2.94
C TYR A 225 -2.21 11.07 3.05
N THR A 226 -0.89 11.07 2.87
CA THR A 226 -0.02 9.90 3.07
C THR A 226 0.85 10.10 4.30
N ARG A 227 1.19 9.02 5.00
CA ARG A 227 2.01 9.14 6.22
C ARG A 227 3.46 9.51 5.87
N ALA A 228 3.98 10.61 6.40
CA ALA A 228 5.38 10.97 6.36
C ALA A 228 6.22 10.03 7.23
N GLY A 229 7.39 9.61 6.75
CA GLY A 229 8.22 8.65 7.48
C GLY A 229 7.67 7.23 7.47
N ALA A 230 6.50 6.97 6.84
CA ALA A 230 6.44 5.77 6.03
C ALA A 230 7.52 5.97 4.98
N THR A 231 8.76 5.53 5.30
CA THR A 231 9.63 5.00 4.27
C THR A 231 8.69 4.22 3.37
N SER A 232 8.74 4.51 2.08
CA SER A 232 8.49 3.47 1.10
C SER A 232 9.29 2.28 1.61
N GLU A 233 8.63 1.42 2.39
CA GLU A 233 9.14 0.14 2.76
C GLU A 233 9.14 -0.52 1.41
N ARG A 234 10.27 -0.37 0.72
CA ARG A 234 10.52 -0.96 -0.58
C ARG A 234 10.12 -2.41 -0.36
N PRO A 235 9.01 -2.87 -0.97
CA PRO A 235 8.58 -4.23 -0.76
C PRO A 235 9.78 -5.09 -1.09
N ARG A 236 10.12 -6.01 -0.17
CA ARG A 236 11.19 -6.99 -0.36
C ARG A 236 11.16 -7.45 -1.81
N ALA A 237 12.24 -7.14 -2.54
CA ALA A 237 12.31 -7.03 -3.99
C ALA A 237 11.28 -7.90 -4.73
N ALA A 238 10.18 -7.30 -5.15
CA ALA A 238 9.49 -7.72 -6.35
C ALA A 238 10.46 -7.51 -7.54
N PRO A 239 10.40 -8.32 -8.60
CA PRO A 239 11.25 -8.12 -9.77
C PRO A 239 11.12 -6.66 -10.21
N GLN A 240 12.26 -6.01 -10.46
CA GLN A 240 12.34 -4.61 -10.85
C GLN A 240 11.37 -4.35 -12.01
N ALA A 241 10.31 -3.58 -11.78
CA ALA A 241 9.67 -2.86 -12.86
C ALA A 241 10.71 -1.86 -13.39
N PRO A 242 10.94 -1.78 -14.70
CA PRO A 242 11.92 -0.87 -15.26
C PRO A 242 11.40 0.56 -15.06
N HIS A 243 12.32 1.46 -14.68
CA HIS A 243 12.16 2.91 -14.50
C HIS A 243 11.67 3.40 -13.12
N ASP A 244 12.54 4.20 -12.52
CA ASP A 244 12.66 4.66 -11.13
C ASP A 244 11.81 5.92 -10.78
N GLY A 245 10.69 6.13 -11.47
CA GLY A 245 9.81 7.27 -11.20
C GLY A 245 10.32 8.63 -11.72
N THR A 246 11.37 8.63 -12.54
CA THR A 246 11.94 9.82 -13.20
C THR A 246 11.15 10.31 -14.42
N GLY A 247 10.12 9.58 -14.84
CA GLY A 247 9.32 9.95 -16.00
C GLY A 247 8.47 11.21 -15.81
N ARG A 248 8.00 11.78 -16.93
CA ARG A 248 7.08 12.92 -16.94
C ARG A 248 6.05 12.75 -18.07
N TRP A 249 4.84 13.25 -17.83
CA TRP A 249 3.83 13.33 -18.87
C TRP A 249 4.22 14.35 -19.93
N GLN A 250 4.29 13.92 -21.20
CA GLN A 250 4.60 14.80 -22.32
C GLN A 250 3.60 14.63 -23.46
N PHE A 251 3.36 15.73 -24.16
CA PHE A 251 2.70 15.75 -25.45
C PHE A 251 3.73 15.58 -26.56
N MET A 252 3.47 14.66 -27.47
CA MET A 252 4.26 14.43 -28.68
C MET A 252 3.39 14.77 -29.89
N ALA A 253 3.89 15.71 -30.68
CA ALA A 253 3.27 16.06 -31.96
C ALA A 253 3.36 14.86 -32.92
N PRO A 254 2.41 14.74 -33.87
CA PRO A 254 2.42 13.66 -34.85
C PRO A 254 3.69 13.69 -35.71
N ASP A 255 4.34 12.52 -35.85
CA ASP A 255 5.56 12.32 -36.63
C ASP A 255 5.32 11.36 -37.80
N GLY A 256 4.94 11.90 -38.97
CA GLY A 256 5.04 11.17 -40.24
C GLY A 256 4.13 9.94 -40.44
N GLY A 257 3.07 9.78 -39.65
CA GLY A 257 2.08 8.69 -39.83
C GLY A 257 1.49 8.13 -38.53
N GLY A 258 1.33 8.98 -37.52
CA GLY A 258 0.64 8.67 -36.27
C GLY A 258 -0.15 9.90 -35.82
N GLY A 259 -1.31 9.71 -35.19
CA GLY A 259 -2.02 10.80 -34.52
C GLY A 259 -1.24 11.38 -33.32
N PRO A 260 -1.63 12.57 -32.82
CA PRO A 260 -1.01 13.18 -31.64
C PRO A 260 -0.98 12.21 -30.45
N LYS A 261 0.13 12.18 -29.72
CA LYS A 261 0.35 11.26 -28.59
C LYS A 261 0.55 12.01 -27.29
N PHE A 262 0.10 11.43 -26.18
CA PHE A 262 0.33 11.97 -24.84
C PHE A 262 0.60 10.82 -23.87
N GLY A 263 1.80 10.76 -23.30
CA GLY A 263 2.23 9.58 -22.55
C GLY A 263 3.22 9.89 -21.46
N TRP A 264 3.41 8.89 -20.58
CA TRP A 264 4.48 8.91 -19.59
C TRP A 264 5.82 8.62 -20.27
N ILE A 265 6.66 9.65 -20.37
CA ILE A 265 7.97 9.56 -21.03
C ILE A 265 9.06 9.43 -19.98
N VAL A 266 9.94 8.46 -20.18
CA VAL A 266 11.21 8.35 -19.48
C VAL A 266 12.31 8.73 -20.47
N SER A 267 13.28 9.52 -20.01
CA SER A 267 14.46 9.85 -20.80
C SER A 267 15.62 8.99 -20.32
N ASP A 268 16.29 8.32 -21.27
CA ASP A 268 17.48 7.53 -20.97
C ASP A 268 18.72 8.41 -20.87
N ALA A 269 19.80 7.84 -20.34
CA ALA A 269 21.07 8.54 -20.12
C ALA A 269 21.71 9.05 -21.43
N ASP A 270 21.35 8.45 -22.57
CA ASP A 270 21.81 8.87 -23.91
C ASP A 270 20.97 10.00 -24.52
N GLY A 271 19.94 10.47 -23.80
CA GLY A 271 19.03 11.52 -24.25
C GLY A 271 17.89 11.01 -25.13
N SER A 272 17.82 9.72 -25.43
CA SER A 272 16.64 9.12 -26.04
C SER A 272 15.46 9.19 -25.07
N SER A 273 14.24 9.20 -25.62
CA SER A 273 13.01 9.31 -24.84
C SER A 273 12.03 8.26 -25.32
N GLU A 274 11.57 7.43 -24.39
CA GLU A 274 10.65 6.33 -24.67
C GLU A 274 9.36 6.48 -23.87
N ILE A 275 8.26 6.02 -24.44
CA ILE A 275 6.98 5.87 -23.72
C ILE A 275 7.08 4.63 -22.83
N ALA A 276 7.33 4.84 -21.55
CA ALA A 276 7.51 3.78 -20.55
C ALA A 276 6.29 3.65 -19.62
N GLY A 277 5.06 3.68 -20.17
CA GLY A 277 3.85 3.58 -19.38
C GLY A 277 2.53 3.85 -20.14
N PRO A 278 1.50 4.39 -19.46
CA PRO A 278 0.23 4.71 -20.10
C PRO A 278 0.40 5.84 -21.11
N PHE A 279 -0.27 5.71 -22.24
CA PHE A 279 -0.32 6.75 -23.25
C PHE A 279 -1.69 6.83 -23.93
N PHE A 280 -1.96 8.00 -24.49
CA PHE A 280 -3.14 8.30 -25.29
C PHE A 280 -2.67 8.64 -26.70
N VAL A 281 -3.36 8.13 -27.70
CA VAL A 281 -3.15 8.46 -29.11
C VAL A 281 -4.49 8.79 -29.71
N CYS A 282 -4.56 9.83 -30.52
CA CYS A 282 -5.78 10.15 -31.24
C CYS A 282 -5.83 9.35 -32.53
N GLY A 283 -7.00 8.81 -32.84
CA GLY A 283 -7.18 7.85 -33.92
C GLY A 283 -6.76 8.39 -35.27
N GLU A 284 -6.31 7.47 -36.13
CA GLU A 284 -6.09 7.75 -37.54
C GLU A 284 -7.34 7.36 -38.36
N PRO A 285 -7.71 8.14 -39.39
CA PRO A 285 -7.05 9.37 -39.84
C PRO A 285 -7.30 10.55 -38.87
N PRO A 286 -6.44 11.59 -38.91
CA PRO A 286 -6.65 12.83 -38.15
C PRO A 286 -8.07 13.35 -38.35
N GLY A 287 -8.86 13.41 -37.27
CA GLY A 287 -10.28 13.79 -37.30
C GLY A 287 -11.26 12.67 -36.95
N SER A 288 -10.80 11.44 -36.67
CA SER A 288 -11.65 10.52 -35.90
C SER A 288 -11.73 11.02 -34.45
N ASP A 289 -12.95 11.03 -33.90
CA ASP A 289 -13.15 11.43 -32.51
C ASP A 289 -12.74 10.32 -31.51
N ASP A 290 -12.18 9.21 -32.02
CA ASP A 290 -11.73 8.08 -31.21
C ASP A 290 -10.36 8.36 -30.59
N ILE A 291 -10.26 8.17 -29.27
CA ILE A 291 -8.98 8.17 -28.55
C ILE A 291 -8.59 6.72 -28.28
N PHE A 292 -7.39 6.34 -28.67
CA PHE A 292 -6.78 5.08 -28.27
C PHE A 292 -6.04 5.30 -26.95
N PHE A 293 -6.46 4.60 -25.91
CA PHE A 293 -5.66 4.45 -24.70
C PHE A 293 -4.79 3.21 -24.84
N GLY A 294 -3.48 3.38 -24.81
CA GLY A 294 -2.50 2.31 -24.87
C GLY A 294 -1.69 2.21 -23.58
N PHE A 295 -1.21 1.01 -23.32
CA PHE A 295 -0.25 0.77 -22.25
C PHE A 295 0.76 -0.27 -22.72
N THR A 296 2.04 0.09 -22.67
CA THR A 296 3.13 -0.87 -22.87
C THR A 296 3.28 -1.66 -21.57
N VAL A 297 3.04 -2.97 -21.61
CA VAL A 297 3.19 -3.82 -20.43
C VAL A 297 4.58 -4.42 -20.38
N ALA A 298 5.01 -4.80 -19.19
CA ALA A 298 6.21 -5.60 -19.04
C ALA A 298 6.07 -6.92 -19.85
N PRO A 299 7.16 -7.40 -20.47
CA PRO A 299 7.13 -8.55 -21.39
C PRO A 299 6.70 -9.86 -20.74
N ASP A 300 6.60 -9.91 -19.41
CA ASP A 300 6.19 -11.07 -18.62
C ASP A 300 4.68 -11.28 -18.54
N ILE A 301 3.84 -10.34 -18.99
CA ILE A 301 2.39 -10.57 -19.09
C ILE A 301 2.07 -11.40 -20.34
N PRO A 302 1.43 -12.58 -20.23
CA PRO A 302 1.11 -13.41 -21.40
C PRO A 302 0.14 -12.75 -22.37
N LEU A 303 0.35 -12.97 -23.68
CA LEU A 303 -0.62 -12.62 -24.72
C LEU A 303 -2.00 -13.24 -24.41
N GLY A 304 -3.07 -12.51 -24.69
CA GLY A 304 -4.44 -12.92 -24.40
C GLY A 304 -4.85 -12.83 -22.93
N ARG A 305 -3.92 -12.49 -22.01
CA ARG A 305 -4.27 -12.24 -20.61
C ARG A 305 -5.20 -11.03 -20.54
N ARG A 306 -6.29 -11.18 -19.79
CA ARG A 306 -7.22 -10.09 -19.51
C ARG A 306 -6.60 -9.11 -18.52
N VAL A 307 -6.54 -7.84 -18.90
CA VAL A 307 -6.07 -6.73 -18.08
C VAL A 307 -7.23 -5.79 -17.75
N THR A 308 -7.30 -5.39 -16.49
CA THR A 308 -8.25 -4.40 -16.00
C THR A 308 -7.54 -3.11 -15.65
N LEU A 309 -8.05 -2.02 -16.22
CA LEU A 309 -7.66 -0.65 -15.95
C LEU A 309 -8.74 0.02 -15.14
N ARG A 310 -8.36 0.81 -14.15
CA ARG A 310 -9.27 1.72 -13.47
C ARG A 310 -8.77 3.13 -13.64
N ILE A 311 -9.58 3.97 -14.27
CA ILE A 311 -9.31 5.39 -14.45
C ILE A 311 -10.27 6.15 -13.57
N SER A 312 -9.77 7.03 -12.70
CA SER A 312 -10.60 7.68 -11.70
C SER A 312 -10.20 9.12 -11.41
N THR A 313 -11.18 9.93 -11.04
CA THR A 313 -11.00 11.22 -10.37
C THR A 313 -11.38 11.06 -8.89
N ALA A 314 -11.36 12.13 -8.11
CA ALA A 314 -11.85 12.10 -6.73
C ALA A 314 -13.35 11.74 -6.63
N ALA A 315 -14.13 12.04 -7.66
CA ALA A 315 -15.60 11.90 -7.64
C ALA A 315 -16.11 10.69 -8.45
N ARG A 316 -15.34 10.18 -9.41
CA ARG A 316 -15.81 9.19 -10.39
C ARG A 316 -14.72 8.18 -10.72
N ALA A 317 -15.11 6.98 -11.13
CA ALA A 317 -14.20 5.95 -11.62
C ALA A 317 -14.84 5.18 -12.78
N VAL A 318 -14.02 4.86 -13.77
CA VAL A 318 -14.38 4.02 -14.92
C VAL A 318 -13.39 2.86 -14.96
N THR A 319 -13.92 1.65 -15.09
CA THR A 319 -13.12 0.44 -15.23
C THR A 319 -13.20 -0.05 -16.66
N LEU A 320 -12.05 -0.27 -17.29
CA LEU A 320 -11.92 -0.82 -18.63
C LEU A 320 -11.26 -2.18 -18.53
N THR A 321 -11.65 -3.11 -19.40
CA THR A 321 -11.05 -4.44 -19.43
C THR A 321 -10.76 -4.80 -20.88
N THR A 322 -9.54 -5.27 -21.15
CA THR A 322 -9.08 -5.64 -22.48
C THR A 322 -8.12 -6.83 -22.39
N ASN A 323 -7.71 -7.40 -23.50
CA ASN A 323 -6.71 -8.47 -23.53
C ASN A 323 -5.36 -7.89 -23.98
N VAL A 324 -4.26 -8.45 -23.48
CA VAL A 324 -2.92 -8.16 -24.00
C VAL A 324 -2.80 -8.69 -25.42
N SER A 325 -2.32 -7.85 -26.34
CA SER A 325 -2.05 -8.17 -27.73
C SER A 325 -0.57 -7.91 -28.06
N GLU A 326 -0.14 -8.45 -29.19
CA GLU A 326 1.19 -8.16 -29.73
C GLU A 326 1.21 -6.75 -30.33
N SER A 327 2.33 -6.05 -30.18
CA SER A 327 2.61 -4.71 -30.71
C SER A 327 4.03 -4.69 -31.27
N PRO A 328 4.36 -3.82 -32.25
CA PRO A 328 5.72 -3.68 -32.77
C PRO A 328 6.79 -3.43 -31.70
N ASN A 329 6.39 -2.85 -30.57
CA ASN A 329 7.26 -2.51 -29.45
C ASN A 329 7.13 -3.49 -28.25
N GLY A 330 6.60 -4.70 -28.47
CA GLY A 330 6.44 -5.74 -27.45
C GLY A 330 4.99 -6.03 -27.09
N HIS A 331 4.73 -6.46 -25.85
CA HIS A 331 3.36 -6.70 -25.40
C HIS A 331 2.70 -5.38 -25.01
N ALA A 332 1.52 -5.13 -25.58
CA ALA A 332 0.73 -3.96 -25.24
C ALA A 332 -0.74 -4.35 -25.09
N PHE A 333 -1.51 -3.51 -24.43
CA PHE A 333 -2.94 -3.53 -24.64
C PHE A 333 -3.41 -2.14 -25.01
N SER A 334 -4.45 -2.10 -25.84
CA SER A 334 -5.14 -0.87 -26.16
C SER A 334 -6.63 -1.01 -25.85
N VAL A 335 -7.23 0.13 -25.51
CA VAL A 335 -8.67 0.29 -25.42
C VAL A 335 -9.04 1.46 -26.30
N VAL A 336 -9.97 1.24 -27.22
CA VAL A 336 -10.55 2.32 -28.01
C VAL A 336 -11.59 3.02 -27.14
N LEU A 337 -11.42 4.31 -26.97
CA LEU A 337 -12.32 5.19 -26.26
C LEU A 337 -13.07 6.00 -27.31
N ARG A 338 -14.37 5.80 -27.39
CA ARG A 338 -15.26 6.61 -28.22
C ARG A 338 -15.73 7.86 -27.46
N PRO A 339 -16.12 8.94 -28.13
CA PRO A 339 -16.56 10.19 -27.49
C PRO A 339 -17.71 10.03 -26.51
N ASP A 340 -18.59 9.06 -26.76
CA ASP A 340 -19.74 8.71 -25.92
C ASP A 340 -19.34 7.86 -24.70
N ALA A 341 -18.09 7.38 -24.64
CA ALA A 341 -17.61 6.61 -23.51
C ALA A 341 -17.61 7.48 -22.24
N PRO A 342 -18.08 6.97 -21.09
CA PRO A 342 -18.09 7.69 -19.81
C PRO A 342 -16.74 8.29 -19.43
N LEU A 343 -15.65 7.69 -19.91
CA LEU A 343 -14.29 8.14 -19.69
C LEU A 343 -14.01 9.54 -20.27
N PHE A 344 -14.62 9.92 -21.40
CA PHE A 344 -14.41 11.26 -21.99
C PHE A 344 -14.83 12.37 -21.04
N SER A 345 -15.90 12.16 -20.27
CA SER A 345 -16.34 13.11 -19.26
C SER A 345 -15.31 13.30 -18.13
N LEU A 346 -14.52 12.27 -17.81
CA LEU A 346 -13.46 12.38 -16.79
C LEU A 346 -12.30 13.28 -17.24
N PHE A 347 -12.05 13.36 -18.55
CA PHE A 347 -11.01 14.24 -19.06
C PHE A 347 -11.42 15.70 -19.01
N ARG A 348 -12.71 16.01 -19.17
CA ARG A 348 -13.24 17.39 -19.06
C ARG A 348 -13.24 17.91 -17.62
N ASP A 349 -13.27 17.02 -16.63
CA ASP A 349 -13.12 17.41 -15.24
C ASP A 349 -11.68 17.94 -15.00
N THR A 350 -11.57 19.19 -14.55
CA THR A 350 -10.27 19.75 -14.14
C THR A 350 -9.84 19.11 -12.82
N GLY A 351 -8.71 18.39 -12.81
CA GLY A 351 -8.21 17.79 -11.58
C GLY A 351 -7.16 16.71 -11.79
N MET A 352 -7.06 15.84 -10.79
CA MET A 352 -6.15 14.70 -10.79
C MET A 352 -6.88 13.47 -11.33
N LEU A 353 -6.36 12.90 -12.41
CA LEU A 353 -6.80 11.64 -12.97
C LEU A 353 -5.80 10.56 -12.56
N THR A 354 -6.28 9.50 -11.92
CA THR A 354 -5.49 8.33 -11.51
C THR A 354 -5.79 7.18 -12.44
N VAL A 355 -4.75 6.61 -13.04
CA VAL A 355 -4.79 5.39 -13.84
C VAL A 355 -4.17 4.25 -13.03
N GLU A 356 -4.95 3.24 -12.71
CA GLU A 356 -4.49 2.02 -12.03
C GLU A 356 -4.55 0.83 -12.99
N VAL A 357 -3.43 0.13 -13.16
CA VAL A 357 -3.36 -1.15 -13.88
C VAL A 357 -3.48 -2.27 -12.85
N ILE A 358 -4.70 -2.80 -12.71
CA ILE A 358 -5.06 -3.76 -11.65
C ILE A 358 -4.50 -5.16 -11.95
N ALA A 359 -4.20 -5.47 -13.20
CA ALA A 359 -3.71 -6.80 -13.60
C ALA A 359 -2.26 -7.10 -13.18
N LEU A 360 -1.57 -6.11 -12.62
CA LEU A 360 -0.21 -6.24 -12.10
C LEU A 360 -0.27 -6.41 -10.58
N GLU A 361 0.61 -7.25 -10.03
CA GLU A 361 0.81 -7.39 -8.58
C GLU A 361 2.24 -6.94 -8.22
N PRO A 362 2.41 -5.78 -7.54
CA PRO A 362 1.37 -4.85 -7.12
C PRO A 362 0.77 -4.02 -8.28
N PRO A 363 -0.48 -3.51 -8.15
CA PRO A 363 -1.08 -2.65 -9.16
C PRO A 363 -0.21 -1.42 -9.44
N GLN A 364 0.05 -1.15 -10.71
CA GLN A 364 0.77 0.05 -11.10
C GLN A 364 -0.18 1.26 -11.12
N ARG A 365 0.28 2.39 -10.60
CA ARG A 365 -0.52 3.61 -10.46
C ARG A 365 0.19 4.80 -11.09
N PHE A 366 -0.55 5.53 -11.92
CA PHE A 366 -0.08 6.74 -12.59
C PHE A 366 -1.05 7.88 -12.27
N SER A 367 -0.52 9.07 -12.04
CA SER A 367 -1.32 10.28 -11.78
C SER A 367 -1.06 11.31 -12.86
N LEU A 368 -2.13 11.85 -13.42
CA LEU A 368 -2.14 12.81 -14.52
C LEU A 368 -2.93 14.06 -14.13
N GLN A 369 -2.30 15.24 -14.14
CA GLN A 369 -3.02 16.51 -13.97
C GLN A 369 -3.64 16.91 -15.30
N THR A 370 -4.98 16.85 -15.41
CA THR A 370 -5.71 17.25 -16.63
C THR A 370 -5.63 18.75 -16.88
N ALA A 371 -5.33 19.55 -15.86
CA ALA A 371 -5.09 20.98 -16.01
C ALA A 371 -3.70 21.33 -16.58
N SER A 372 -2.78 20.36 -16.71
CA SER A 372 -1.42 20.61 -17.17
C SER A 372 -1.37 21.07 -18.63
N GLU A 373 -0.44 21.98 -18.94
CA GLU A 373 -0.28 22.50 -20.31
C GLU A 373 0.00 21.40 -21.36
N PRO A 374 0.83 20.37 -21.09
CA PRO A 374 1.00 19.24 -21.99
C PRO A 374 -0.31 18.52 -22.31
N PHE A 375 -1.17 18.27 -21.31
CA PHE A 375 -2.45 17.63 -21.55
C PHE A 375 -3.42 18.53 -22.33
N ARG A 376 -3.45 19.83 -22.06
CA ARG A 376 -4.26 20.78 -22.83
C ARG A 376 -3.87 20.83 -24.31
N ARG A 377 -2.56 20.75 -24.61
CA ARG A 377 -2.06 20.66 -25.98
C ARG A 377 -2.54 19.40 -26.69
N PHE A 378 -2.43 18.26 -26.01
CA PHE A 378 -2.99 16.99 -26.48
C PHE A 378 -4.50 17.10 -26.74
N ALA A 379 -5.25 17.58 -25.76
CA ALA A 379 -6.71 17.68 -25.86
C ALA A 379 -7.17 18.59 -27.00
N ARG A 380 -6.46 19.70 -27.25
CA ARG A 380 -6.70 20.57 -28.42
C ARG A 380 -6.37 19.87 -29.73
N ALA A 381 -5.23 19.18 -29.80
CA ALA A 381 -4.81 18.44 -31.00
C ALA A 381 -5.80 17.31 -31.36
N CYS A 382 -6.53 16.81 -30.37
CA CYS A 382 -7.52 15.75 -30.51
C CYS A 382 -8.98 16.24 -30.50
N ASN A 383 -9.21 17.56 -30.57
CA ASN A 383 -10.54 18.17 -30.58
C ASN A 383 -11.46 17.77 -29.41
N LEU A 384 -10.91 17.60 -28.21
CA LEU A 384 -11.66 17.10 -27.04
C LEU A 384 -12.57 18.15 -26.36
N GLY A 385 -12.60 19.37 -26.88
CA GLY A 385 -13.44 20.48 -26.40
C GLY A 385 -12.91 21.14 -25.12
N PHE A 386 -11.64 21.59 -25.16
CA PHE A 386 -10.92 22.22 -24.05
C PHE A 386 -10.62 23.71 -24.26
#